data_AF-A0A0R2CYY7-F1
#
_entry.id   AF-A0A0R2CYY7-F1
#
_cell.length_a   1.000
_cell.length_b   1.000
_cell.length_c   1.000
_cell.angle_alpha   90.00
_cell.angle_beta   90.00
_cell.angle_gamma   90.00
#
_symmetry.space_group_name_H-M   'P 1'
#
loop_
_entity.id
_entity.type
_entity.pdbx_description
1 polymer ?
#
loop_
_entity_poly.entity_id
_entity_poly.type
_entity_poly.pdbx_seq_one_letter_code
_entity_poly.pdbx_strand_id
1 'polypeptide(L)'
;MLTNITGIKVNREKKISLSYFKNISNDTSKEDIESKLGKPNGPSLTNIGSQSNEILTYTSGVSGNLGANYEIKKHLSPTKTKDVLRCISLL
;
A
#
# COMPACT_ATOMS: atom_id res chain seq x y z
N MET A 1 10.02 -14.68 -7.66
CA MET A 1 9.07 -14.29 -8.74
C MET A 1 8.54 -12.90 -8.46
N LEU A 2 8.40 -12.04 -9.47
CA LEU A 2 7.88 -10.69 -9.33
C LEU A 2 6.60 -10.55 -10.15
N THR A 3 5.55 -10.03 -9.53
CA THR A 3 4.28 -9.71 -10.16
C THR A 3 3.97 -8.25 -9.88
N ASN A 4 3.76 -7.46 -10.93
CA ASN A 4 3.47 -6.03 -10.80
C ASN A 4 2.29 -5.70 -11.69
N ILE A 5 1.27 -5.05 -11.10
CA ILE A 5 0.09 -4.60 -11.84
C ILE A 5 0.05 -3.08 -11.72
N THR A 6 0.02 -2.38 -12.86
CA THR A 6 0.01 -0.91 -12.93
C THR A 6 -1.11 -0.41 -13.82
N GLY A 7 -1.44 0.88 -13.70
CA GLY A 7 -2.42 1.52 -14.57
C GLY A 7 -3.87 1.27 -14.20
N ILE A 8 -4.14 0.69 -13.02
CA ILE A 8 -5.50 0.52 -12.53
C ILE A 8 -6.07 1.91 -12.19
N LYS A 9 -7.11 2.31 -12.93
CA LYS A 9 -7.91 3.48 -12.60
C LYS A 9 -8.89 3.12 -11.51
N VAL A 10 -8.71 3.71 -10.33
CA VAL A 10 -9.62 3.55 -9.20
C VAL A 10 -10.35 4.86 -8.97
N ASN A 11 -11.69 4.83 -9.11
CA ASN A 11 -12.56 5.91 -8.71
C ASN A 11 -12.91 5.76 -7.23
N ARG A 12 -12.69 6.81 -6.43
CA ARG A 12 -12.92 6.78 -4.98
C ARG A 12 -13.91 7.88 -4.60
N GLU A 13 -14.93 7.51 -3.83
CA GLU A 13 -15.90 8.48 -3.32
C GLU A 13 -15.28 9.44 -2.29
N LYS A 14 -14.28 8.97 -1.55
CA LYS A 14 -13.60 9.73 -0.49
C LYS A 14 -12.10 9.82 -0.77
N LYS A 15 -11.53 10.97 -0.43
CA LYS A 15 -10.07 11.15 -0.47
C LYS A 15 -9.41 10.37 0.67
N ILE A 16 -8.28 9.74 0.37
CA ILE A 16 -7.35 9.14 1.31
C ILE A 16 -6.68 10.27 2.09
N SER A 17 -6.91 10.31 3.40
CA SER A 17 -6.31 11.31 4.28
C SER A 17 -4.89 10.91 4.65
N LEU A 18 -4.02 11.91 4.80
CA LEU A 18 -2.68 11.71 5.34
C LEU A 18 -2.71 11.14 6.77
N SER A 19 -3.74 11.50 7.56
CA SER A 19 -3.91 11.00 8.92
C SER A 19 -4.12 9.49 8.95
N TYR A 20 -4.89 8.92 8.03
CA TYR A 20 -5.08 7.48 7.99
C TYR A 20 -3.77 6.78 7.63
N PHE A 21 -3.07 7.26 6.59
CA PHE A 21 -1.77 6.70 6.19
C PHE A 21 -0.76 6.69 7.35
N LYS A 22 -0.71 7.77 8.15
CA LYS A 22 0.15 7.86 9.34
C LYS A 22 -0.21 6.88 10.46
N ASN A 23 -1.45 6.37 10.50
CA ASN A 23 -1.91 5.41 11.50
C ASN A 23 -1.80 3.95 11.04
N ILE A 24 -1.37 3.69 9.80
CA ILE A 24 -1.14 2.32 9.33
C ILE A 24 0.09 1.79 10.05
N SER A 25 -0.14 0.78 10.89
CA SER A 25 0.91 0.05 11.60
C SER A 25 1.23 -1.25 10.88
N ASN A 26 2.33 -1.87 11.28
CA ASN A 26 2.78 -3.16 10.76
C ASN A 26 1.69 -4.24 10.88
N ASP A 27 0.92 -4.24 11.97
CA ASP A 27 -0.11 -5.27 12.22
C ASP A 27 -1.42 -5.01 11.46
N THR A 28 -1.54 -3.90 10.71
CA THR A 28 -2.75 -3.60 9.95
C THR A 28 -2.87 -4.56 8.77
N SER A 29 -3.92 -5.36 8.70
CA SER A 29 -4.12 -6.32 7.62
C SER A 29 -4.34 -5.61 6.27
N LYS A 30 -4.06 -6.29 5.16
CA LYS A 30 -4.35 -5.75 3.83
C LYS A 30 -5.84 -5.50 3.67
N GLU A 31 -6.66 -6.41 4.17
CA GLU A 31 -8.11 -6.32 4.13
C GLU A 31 -8.60 -5.06 4.86
N ASP A 32 -8.03 -4.76 6.04
CA ASP A 32 -8.36 -3.54 6.78
C ASP A 32 -7.95 -2.28 6.01
N ILE A 33 -6.76 -2.27 5.40
CA ILE A 33 -6.29 -1.16 4.57
C ILE A 33 -7.24 -0.94 3.39
N GLU A 34 -7.57 -2.00 2.65
CA GLU A 34 -8.46 -1.93 1.50
C GLU A 34 -9.90 -1.56 1.89
N SER A 35 -10.36 -1.97 3.07
CA SER A 35 -11.69 -1.58 3.59
C SER A 35 -11.79 -0.07 3.84
N LYS A 36 -10.66 0.58 4.16
CA LYS A 36 -10.62 2.02 4.49
C LYS A 36 -10.19 2.89 3.31
N LEU A 37 -9.26 2.42 2.49
CA LEU A 37 -8.66 3.17 1.38
C LEU A 37 -9.18 2.77 -0.01
N GLY A 38 -9.96 1.68 -0.07
CA GLY A 38 -10.31 1.01 -1.30
C GLY A 38 -9.13 0.22 -1.89
N LYS A 39 -9.35 -0.33 -3.09
CA LYS A 39 -8.32 -1.09 -3.82
C LYS A 39 -7.15 -0.19 -4.23
N PRO A 40 -5.90 -0.69 -4.25
CA PRO A 40 -4.75 0.07 -4.74
C PRO A 40 -4.82 0.29 -6.27
N ASN A 41 -4.14 1.32 -6.75
CA ASN A 41 -3.93 1.61 -8.16
C ASN A 41 -2.86 0.72 -8.80
N GLY A 42 -2.02 0.09 -7.98
CA GLY A 42 -1.04 -0.87 -8.44
C GLY A 42 -0.49 -1.73 -7.30
N PRO A 43 -0.96 -2.97 -7.14
CA PRO A 43 -0.30 -3.94 -6.26
C PRO A 43 0.95 -4.52 -6.94
N SER A 44 2.01 -4.67 -6.18
CA SER A 44 3.23 -5.38 -6.59
C SER A 44 3.58 -6.44 -5.56
N LEU A 45 3.72 -7.69 -5.98
CA LEU A 45 4.18 -8.79 -5.13
C LEU A 45 5.57 -9.21 -5.57
N THR A 46 6.50 -9.28 -4.62
CA THR A 46 7.86 -9.77 -4.83
C THR A 46 8.12 -10.91 -3.88
N ASN A 47 8.51 -12.06 -4.42
CA ASN A 47 8.84 -13.24 -3.61
C ASN A 47 10.32 -13.59 -3.80
N ILE A 48 11.07 -13.58 -2.68
CA ILE A 48 12.51 -13.87 -2.60
C ILE A 48 12.70 -14.96 -1.53
N GLY A 49 12.95 -16.20 -1.96
CA GLY A 49 13.10 -17.34 -1.08
C GLY A 49 11.81 -17.65 -0.31
N SER A 50 11.85 -17.57 1.01
CA SER A 50 10.68 -17.75 1.89
C SER A 50 9.98 -16.43 2.23
N GLN A 51 10.52 -15.28 1.81
CA GLN A 51 10.01 -13.96 2.13
C GLN A 51 9.19 -13.41 0.97
N SER A 52 7.98 -12.95 1.26
CA SER A 52 7.16 -12.20 0.30
C SER A 52 7.06 -10.74 0.73
N ASN A 53 7.10 -9.82 -0.22
CA ASN A 53 6.88 -8.40 -0.01
C ASN A 53 5.75 -7.96 -0.93
N GLU A 54 4.77 -7.25 -0.38
CA GLU A 54 3.70 -6.66 -1.16
C GLU A 54 3.74 -5.14 -1.05
N ILE A 55 3.64 -4.45 -2.18
CA ILE A 55 3.58 -3.00 -2.26
C ILE A 55 2.19 -2.62 -2.78
N LEU A 56 1.45 -1.85 -2.00
CA LEU A 56 0.15 -1.31 -2.37
C LEU A 56 0.33 0.16 -2.74
N THR A 57 0.14 0.49 -4.01
CA THR A 57 0.34 1.84 -4.53
C THR A 57 -1.00 2.57 -4.69
N TYR A 58 -1.11 3.78 -4.15
CA TYR A 58 -2.29 4.64 -4.23
C TYR A 58 -1.91 5.98 -4.88
N THR A 59 -2.38 6.22 -6.10
CA THR A 59 -2.06 7.43 -6.89
C THR A 59 -3.28 8.30 -7.19
N SER A 60 -4.50 7.80 -6.96
CA SER A 60 -5.73 8.57 -7.12
C SER A 60 -6.46 8.77 -5.79
N GLY A 61 -7.23 9.85 -5.67
CA GLY A 61 -7.95 10.17 -4.43
C GLY A 61 -7.03 10.46 -3.24
N VAL A 62 -5.73 10.71 -3.45
CA VAL A 62 -4.79 11.08 -2.39
C VAL A 62 -4.97 12.55 -2.02
N SER A 63 -5.06 12.84 -0.72
CA SER A 63 -5.00 14.22 -0.23
C SER A 63 -3.56 14.70 -0.27
N GLY A 64 -3.25 15.57 -1.23
CA GLY A 64 -1.92 16.15 -1.44
C GLY A 64 -1.89 17.02 -2.70
N ASN A 65 -0.70 17.54 -3.02
CA ASN A 65 -0.46 18.27 -4.26
C ASN A 65 -0.61 17.36 -5.48
N LEU A 66 -0.69 17.96 -6.67
CA LEU A 66 -0.71 17.23 -7.93
C LEU A 66 0.52 16.29 -8.01
N GLY A 67 0.30 15.00 -8.26
CA GLY A 67 1.36 13.98 -8.27
C GLY A 67 1.59 13.25 -6.94
N ALA A 68 0.91 13.66 -5.86
CA ALA A 68 0.99 12.96 -4.58
C ALA A 68 0.52 11.50 -4.67
N ASN A 69 1.28 10.61 -4.04
CA ASN A 69 1.00 9.18 -3.98
C ASN A 69 1.33 8.64 -2.59
N TYR A 70 0.74 7.48 -2.26
CA TYR A 70 1.05 6.72 -1.06
C TYR A 70 1.45 5.30 -1.46
N GLU A 71 2.58 4.84 -0.93
CA GLU A 71 3.04 3.45 -1.06
C GLU A 71 3.05 2.79 0.32
N ILE A 72 2.37 1.64 0.43
CA ILE A 72 2.38 0.81 1.63
C ILE A 72 3.16 -0.46 1.31
N LYS A 73 4.26 -0.70 2.02
CA LYS A 73 5.09 -1.90 1.88
C LYS A 73 4.80 -2.85 3.03
N LYS A 74 4.24 -4.02 2.71
CA LYS A 74 4.00 -5.12 3.65
C LYS A 74 5.06 -6.19 3.47
N HIS A 75 5.61 -6.67 4.58
CA HIS A 75 6.54 -7.78 4.61
C HIS A 75 5.82 -9.04 5.07
N LEU A 76 5.46 -9.88 4.11
CA LEU A 76 4.76 -11.13 4.30
C LEU A 76 5.80 -12.21 4.67
N SER A 77 6.09 -12.31 5.97
CA SER A 77 6.85 -13.42 6.52
C SER A 77 5.96 -14.69 6.63
N PRO A 78 6.49 -15.89 6.29
CA PRO A 78 5.72 -17.14 6.27
C PRO A 78 5.40 -17.67 7.68
N THR A 79 6.06 -17.13 8.69
CA THR A 79 5.72 -17.29 10.12
C THR A 79 5.26 -15.92 10.60
N LYS A 80 4.05 -15.84 11.17
CA LYS A 80 3.36 -14.60 11.52
C LYS A 80 4.27 -13.54 12.17
N THR A 81 3.89 -12.29 11.92
CA THR A 81 4.17 -11.09 12.72
C THR A 81 5.59 -10.54 12.63
N LYS A 82 5.82 -9.65 11.64
CA LYS A 82 6.52 -8.36 11.79
C LYS A 82 6.71 -7.75 10.40
N ASP A 83 5.67 -7.09 9.92
CA ASP A 83 5.76 -6.21 8.77
C ASP A 83 6.76 -5.08 9.07
N VAL A 84 7.63 -4.70 8.13
CA VAL A 84 8.54 -3.55 8.27
C VAL A 84 8.15 -2.53 7.20
N LEU A 85 7.38 -1.51 7.61
CA LEU A 85 6.93 -0.45 6.71
C LEU A 85 8.03 0.61 6.53
N ARG A 86 8.37 0.93 5.28
CA ARG A 86 9.23 2.07 4.92
C ARG A 86 8.40 3.07 4.10
N CYS A 87 7.88 4.09 4.76
CA CYS A 87 7.20 5.22 4.11
C CYS A 87 8.24 6.08 3.37
N ILE A 88 8.14 6.13 2.04
CA ILE A 88 8.88 7.12 1.25
C ILE A 88 7.83 8.11 0.74
N SER A 89 7.81 9.31 1.32
CA SER A 89 7.10 10.44 0.72
C SER A 89 8.02 11.03 -0.33
N LEU A 90 7.74 10.83 -1.61
CA LEU A 90 8.44 11.54 -2.67
C LEU A 90 7.80 12.93 -2.79
N LEU A 91 8.54 13.96 -2.35
CA LEU A 91 8.27 15.38 -2.59
C LEU A 91 8.82 15.78 -3.96
#